data_AF-A0A1V3C792-F1
#
_entry.id   AF-A0A1V3C792-F1
#
_cell.length_a   1.000
_cell.length_b   1.000
_cell.length_c   1.000
_cell.angle_alpha   90.00
_cell.angle_beta   90.00
_cell.angle_gamma   90.00
#
_symmetry.space_group_name_H-M   'P 1'
#
loop_
_entity.id
_entity.type
_entity.pdbx_description
1 polymer ?
#
loop_
_entity_poly.entity_id
_entity_poly.type
_entity_poly.pdbx_seq_one_letter_code
_entity_poly.pdbx_strand_id
1 'polypeptide(L)'
;MVDKRTRARVLLALVRRMARKNGLRVEELKGRWEGSHKHYVVGADGETTGCFGLTDHPRGLGRTVPQGIEDSLEHPFGEKWMEKS
;
A
#
# COMPACT_ATOMS: atom_id res chain seq x y z
N MET A 1 -6.76 -5.07 -14.23
CA MET A 1 -6.82 -6.22 -13.30
C MET A 1 -5.43 -6.48 -12.75
N VAL A 2 -5.19 -6.19 -11.46
CA VAL A 2 -3.90 -6.44 -10.80
C VAL A 2 -3.51 -7.92 -10.95
N ASP A 3 -2.30 -8.16 -11.46
CA ASP A 3 -1.80 -9.49 -11.81
C ASP A 3 -1.81 -10.44 -10.59
N LYS A 4 -2.11 -11.72 -10.82
CA LYS A 4 -2.42 -12.72 -9.78
C LYS A 4 -1.23 -13.02 -8.84
N ARG A 5 -0.05 -12.44 -9.07
CA ARG A 5 1.16 -12.61 -8.24
C ARG A 5 1.99 -11.34 -8.10
N THR A 6 1.35 -10.21 -7.78
CA THR A 6 2.11 -9.00 -7.41
C THR A 6 2.98 -9.28 -6.18
N ARG A 7 4.29 -9.05 -6.28
CA ARG A 7 5.21 -9.13 -5.15
C ARG A 7 4.99 -7.95 -4.21
N ALA A 8 5.12 -8.15 -2.90
CA ALA A 8 5.00 -7.08 -1.91
C ALA A 8 5.83 -5.84 -2.25
N ARG A 9 7.07 -6.03 -2.69
CA ARG A 9 7.97 -4.93 -3.10
C ARG A 9 7.42 -4.10 -4.27
N VAL A 10 6.77 -4.75 -5.24
CA VAL A 10 6.18 -4.08 -6.41
C VAL A 10 4.98 -3.27 -5.97
N LEU A 11 4.11 -3.84 -5.14
CA LEU A 11 2.95 -3.15 -4.59
C LEU A 11 3.35 -1.93 -3.76
N LEU A 12 4.37 -2.07 -2.89
CA LEU A 12 4.88 -0.96 -2.10
C LEU A 12 5.46 0.16 -2.97
N ALA A 13 6.20 -0.20 -4.03
CA ALA A 13 6.74 0.77 -4.98
C ALA A 13 5.62 1.54 -5.72
N LEU A 14 4.54 0.83 -6.07
CA LEU A 14 3.35 1.40 -6.70
C LEU A 14 2.66 2.41 -5.77
N VAL A 15 2.37 2.00 -4.53
CA VAL A 15 1.75 2.86 -3.51
C VAL A 15 2.61 4.12 -3.29
N ARG A 16 3.93 3.98 -3.17
CA ARG A 16 4.85 5.13 -3.04
C ARG A 16 4.86 6.04 -4.26
N ARG A 17 4.69 5.51 -5.47
CA ARG A 17 4.59 6.32 -6.69
C ARG A 17 3.28 7.11 -6.69
N MET A 18 2.17 6.48 -6.33
CA MET A 18 0.85 7.11 -6.32
C MET A 18 0.72 8.14 -5.20
N ALA A 19 1.27 7.86 -4.01
CA ALA A 19 1.38 8.85 -2.94
C ALA A 19 2.11 10.10 -3.42
N ARG A 20 3.30 9.94 -4.04
CA ARG A 20 4.08 11.06 -4.59
C ARG A 20 3.32 11.87 -5.65
N LYS A 21 2.54 11.22 -6.51
CA LYS A 21 1.70 11.91 -7.51
C LYS A 21 0.61 12.77 -6.87
N ASN A 22 0.11 12.37 -5.69
CA ASN A 22 -0.92 13.08 -4.94
C ASN A 22 -0.35 14.01 -3.86
N GLY A 23 0.96 14.26 -3.84
CA GLY A 23 1.61 15.10 -2.81
C GLY A 23 1.72 14.43 -1.42
N LEU A 24 1.41 13.14 -1.33
CA LEU A 24 1.44 12.36 -0.09
C LEU A 24 2.76 11.59 0.05
N ARG A 25 3.06 11.17 1.27
CA ARG A 25 4.20 10.32 1.64
C ARG A 25 3.72 9.01 2.22
N VAL A 26 4.56 7.98 2.09
CA VAL A 26 4.32 6.66 2.67
C VAL A 26 5.38 6.40 3.72
N GLU A 27 4.96 6.27 4.97
CA GLU A 27 5.86 6.02 6.10
C GLU A 27 5.59 4.64 6.68
N GLU A 28 6.66 3.96 7.09
CA GLU A 28 6.56 2.67 7.78
C GLU A 28 6.41 2.94 9.28
N LEU A 29 5.32 2.46 9.87
CA LEU A 29 5.14 2.53 11.33
C LEU A 29 6.02 1.48 11.99
N LYS A 30 7.20 1.91 12.45
CA LYS A 30 8.11 1.08 13.25
C LYS A 30 7.58 0.95 14.68
N GLY A 31 6.61 0.06 14.87
CA GLY A 31 6.10 -0.34 16.19
C GLY A 31 6.59 -1.74 16.60
N ARG A 32 6.40 -2.07 17.89
CA ARG A 32 6.68 -3.39 18.50
C ARG A 32 5.65 -4.44 18.02
N TRP A 33 5.47 -4.58 16.71
CA TRP A 33 4.57 -5.56 16.11
C TRP A 33 5.38 -6.82 15.76
N GLU A 34 5.15 -7.85 16.56
CA GLU A 34 5.77 -9.16 16.44
C GLU A 34 5.08 -9.91 15.29
N GLY A 35 5.58 -9.75 14.07
CA GLY A 35 5.02 -10.46 12.92
C GLY A 35 5.64 -10.12 11.57
N SER A 36 5.41 -11.00 10.60
CA SER A 36 5.86 -10.88 9.20
C SER A 36 5.15 -9.78 8.39
N HIS A 37 4.35 -8.93 9.04
CA HIS A 37 3.55 -7.87 8.45
C HIS A 37 4.13 -6.50 8.82
N LYS A 38 4.42 -5.68 7.81
CA LYS A 38 4.82 -4.28 8.00
C LYS A 38 3.61 -3.38 7.80
N HIS A 39 3.45 -2.39 8.67
CA HIS A 39 2.37 -1.41 8.59
C HIS A 39 2.89 -0.11 8.00
N TYR A 40 2.14 0.43 7.04
CA TYR A 40 2.46 1.67 6.37
C TYR A 40 1.30 2.65 6.54
N VAL A 41 1.64 3.92 6.71
CA VAL A 41 0.70 5.04 6.69
C VAL A 41 0.96 5.89 5.46
N VAL A 42 -0.10 6.44 4.90
CA VAL A 42 -0.10 7.37 3.77
C VAL A 42 -0.67 8.69 4.26
N GLY A 43 0.07 9.78 4.04
CA GLY A 43 -0.31 11.08 4.59
C GLY A 43 0.65 12.20 4.19
N ALA A 44 0.34 13.41 4.62
CA ALA A 44 1.20 14.59 4.48
C ALA A 44 1.30 15.29 5.84
N ASP A 45 2.50 15.74 6.20
CA ASP A 45 2.77 16.63 7.35
C ASP A 45 2.07 16.23 8.67
N GLY A 46 2.07 14.93 8.99
CA GLY A 46 1.50 14.38 10.23
C GLY A 46 0.01 14.01 10.15
N GLU A 47 -0.67 14.35 9.06
CA GLU A 47 -2.05 13.94 8.81
C GLU A 47 -2.09 12.60 8.06
N THR A 48 -2.66 11.58 8.70
CA THR A 48 -2.81 10.25 8.11
C THR A 48 -4.10 10.20 7.29
N THR A 49 -3.96 10.04 5.98
CA THR A 49 -5.08 9.90 5.03
C THR A 49 -5.43 8.43 4.76
N GLY A 50 -4.51 7.50 5.04
CA GLY A 50 -4.77 6.07 4.91
C GLY A 50 -3.69 5.22 5.57
N CYS A 51 -3.99 3.95 5.80
CA CYS A 51 -3.01 2.98 6.30
C CYS A 51 -3.22 1.63 5.64
N PHE A 52 -2.14 0.84 5.54
CA PHE A 52 -2.21 -0.51 5.02
C PHE A 52 -1.15 -1.42 5.62
N GLY A 53 -1.51 -2.68 5.82
CA GLY A 53 -0.58 -3.75 6.18
C GLY A 53 -0.06 -4.45 4.93
N LEU A 54 1.23 -4.77 4.90
CA LEU A 54 1.85 -5.52 3.82
C LEU A 54 2.80 -6.57 4.36
N THR A 55 2.57 -7.83 4.00
CA THR A 55 3.42 -8.95 4.39
C THR A 55 4.76 -8.90 3.66
N ASP A 56 5.88 -9.07 4.36
CA ASP A 56 7.22 -9.18 3.76
C ASP A 56 7.53 -10.63 3.37
N HIS A 57 6.53 -11.34 2.80
CA HIS A 57 6.73 -12.71 2.37
C HIS A 57 7.31 -12.74 0.94
N PRO A 58 8.31 -13.59 0.64
CA PRO A 58 8.96 -13.63 -0.68
C PRO A 58 8.07 -14.21 -1.78
N ARG A 59 6.94 -14.84 -1.43
CA ARG A 59 5.95 -15.35 -2.39
C ARG A 59 5.06 -14.22 -2.90
N GLY A 60 4.53 -14.38 -4.11
CA GLY A 60 3.53 -13.45 -4.66
C GLY A 60 2.34 -13.33 -3.71
N LEU A 61 1.80 -12.12 -3.58
CA LEU A 61 0.63 -11.87 -2.76
C LEU A 61 -0.58 -12.56 -3.38
N GLY A 62 -1.44 -13.14 -2.53
CA GLY A 62 -2.76 -13.59 -2.96
C GLY A 62 -3.63 -12.39 -3.35
N ARG A 63 -4.59 -12.59 -4.25
CA ARG A 63 -5.45 -11.54 -4.82
C ARG A 63 -6.11 -10.61 -3.79
N THR A 64 -6.41 -11.14 -2.59
CA THR A 64 -7.08 -10.40 -1.51
C THR A 64 -6.23 -9.28 -0.93
N VAL A 65 -4.90 -9.41 -0.92
CA VAL A 65 -4.01 -8.40 -0.31
C VAL A 65 -3.93 -7.14 -1.17
N PRO A 66 -3.63 -7.21 -2.48
CA PRO A 66 -3.72 -6.04 -3.34
C PRO A 66 -5.11 -5.42 -3.34
N GLN A 67 -6.17 -6.22 -3.42
CA GLN A 67 -7.54 -5.68 -3.47
C GLN A 67 -7.91 -4.91 -2.19
N GLY A 68 -7.61 -5.46 -1.00
CA GLY A 68 -7.84 -4.73 0.25
C GLY A 68 -7.01 -3.44 0.38
N ILE A 69 -5.81 -3.40 -0.23
CA ILE A 69 -4.99 -2.18 -0.31
C ILE A 69 -5.58 -1.18 -1.32
N GLU A 70 -6.20 -1.66 -2.41
CA GLU A 70 -6.92 -0.81 -3.36
C GLU A 70 -8.02 -0.06 -2.64
N ASP A 71 -8.89 -0.81 -1.95
CA ASP A 71 -10.08 -0.31 -1.29
C ASP A 71 -9.70 0.65 -0.14
N SER A 72 -8.66 0.30 0.64
CA SER A 72 -8.20 1.14 1.76
C SER A 72 -7.57 2.47 1.31
N LEU A 73 -7.05 2.53 0.09
CA LEU A 73 -6.38 3.71 -0.47
C LEU A 73 -7.21 4.38 -1.58
N GLU A 74 -8.46 3.97 -1.77
CA GLU A 74 -9.38 4.58 -2.72
C GLU A 74 -9.63 6.06 -2.37
N HIS A 75 -9.76 6.39 -1.08
CA HIS A 75 -10.00 7.77 -0.66
C HIS A 75 -8.83 8.72 -1.03
N PRO A 76 -7.56 8.40 -0.70
CA PRO A 76 -6.43 9.26 -1.10
C PRO A 76 -6.04 9.17 -2.58
N PHE A 77 -6.28 8.06 -3.29
CA PHE A 77 -5.76 7.85 -4.66
C PHE A 77 -6.83 7.77 -5.76
N GLY A 78 -8.11 7.73 -5.39
CA GLY A 78 -9.26 7.57 -6.29
C GLY A 78 -9.57 6.11 -6.63
N GLU A 79 -10.77 5.88 -7.19
CA GLU A 79 -11.23 4.56 -7.62
C GLU A 79 -10.29 3.92 -8.65
N LYS A 80 -10.01 2.62 -8.45
CA LYS A 80 -9.22 1.76 -9.35
C LYS A 80 -7.82 2.31 -9.64
N TRP A 81 -7.20 2.97 -8.66
CA TRP A 81 -5.91 3.64 -8.83
C TRP A 81 -4.77 2.68 -9.20
N MET A 82 -4.90 1.38 -8.91
CA MET A 82 -3.93 0.37 -9.33
C MET A 82 -4.09 -0.07 -10.79
N GLU A 83 -5.27 0.11 -11.39
CA GLU A 83 -5.48 -0.16 -12.83
C GLU A 83 -5.01 0.99 -13.72
N LYS A 84 -4.89 2.20 -13.17
CA LYS A 84 -4.53 3.44 -13.90
C LYS A 84 -3.03 3.79 -13.85
N SER A 85 -2.17 2.88 -13.37
CA SER A 85 -0.75 3.16 -13.03
C SER A 85 0.26 2.54 -14.00
#